data_AF-A0A0E3RGF8-F1
#
_entry.id   AF-A0A0E3RGF8-F1
#
_cell.length_a   1.000
_cell.length_b   1.000
_cell.length_c   1.000
_cell.angle_alpha   90.00
_cell.angle_beta   90.00
_cell.angle_gamma   90.00
#
_symmetry.space_group_name_H-M   'P 1'
#
loop_
_entity.id
_entity.type
_entity.pdbx_description
1 polymer ?
#
loop_
_entity_poly.entity_id
_entity_poly.type
_entity_poly.pdbx_seq_one_letter_code
_entity_poly.pdbx_strand_id
1 'polypeptide(L)'
;MPEGRILIVEDEYIVAMGIKRMLKNLGYTLAGVASSGEEAINKAESSFPDLVLMDIMLKGEMNGIEAAKEIKVRFGIPVVYLTACSESKIVERAWKTGPSGYIVKPFDEKDLQKSIDVAMRRQRMEKNEPGRSSLNAENPLRNPEHALKKSEKTPEKLSESVKCTERL
;
A
#
# COMPACT_ATOMS: atom_id res chain seq x y z
N MET A 1 16.95 15.32 -8.81
CA MET A 1 16.61 14.84 -7.45
C MET A 1 15.11 14.58 -7.42
N PRO A 2 14.61 13.54 -6.75
CA PRO A 2 13.17 13.31 -6.68
C PRO A 2 12.50 14.47 -5.94
N GLU A 3 11.37 14.94 -6.48
CA GLU A 3 10.54 15.98 -5.87
C GLU A 3 9.45 15.31 -5.04
N GLY A 4 9.35 15.65 -3.75
CA GLY A 4 8.27 15.17 -2.90
C GLY A 4 8.55 15.41 -1.42
N ARG A 5 7.56 15.99 -0.73
CA ARG A 5 7.52 16.17 0.73
C ARG A 5 6.73 15.03 1.35
N ILE A 6 7.39 14.21 2.15
CA ILE A 6 6.80 12.98 2.70
C ILE A 6 6.55 13.14 4.20
N LEU A 7 5.35 12.83 4.64
CA LEU A 7 5.00 12.68 6.05
C LEU A 7 5.16 11.21 6.46
N ILE A 8 5.94 10.96 7.51
CA ILE A 8 6.05 9.63 8.12
C ILE A 8 5.06 9.54 9.28
N VAL A 9 4.30 8.46 9.36
CA VAL A 9 3.42 8.15 10.49
C VAL A 9 3.74 6.77 11.03
N GLU A 10 4.33 6.74 12.22
CA GLU A 10 4.93 5.56 12.84
C GLU A 10 5.08 5.82 14.35
N ASP A 11 4.53 4.97 15.20
CA ASP A 11 4.60 5.13 16.66
C ASP A 11 5.94 4.64 17.23
N GLU A 12 6.65 3.76 16.51
CA GLU A 12 7.98 3.30 16.91
C GLU A 12 9.09 4.25 16.42
N TYR A 13 9.64 5.05 17.34
CA TYR A 13 10.67 6.05 17.03
C TYR A 13 11.86 5.51 16.22
N ILE A 14 12.34 4.31 16.54
CA ILE A 14 13.48 3.69 15.85
C ILE A 14 13.13 3.41 14.38
N VAL A 15 11.92 2.89 14.12
CA VAL A 15 11.43 2.61 12.77
C VAL A 15 11.26 3.92 11.99
N ALA A 16 10.65 4.94 12.61
CA ALA A 16 10.48 6.26 12.01
C ALA A 16 11.83 6.89 11.61
N MET A 17 12.86 6.75 12.45
CA MET A 17 14.21 7.24 12.14
C MET A 17 14.90 6.45 11.03
N GLY A 18 14.67 5.13 10.97
CA GLY A 18 15.11 4.29 9.85
C GLY A 18 14.54 4.79 8.53
N ILE A 19 13.21 4.96 8.46
CA ILE A 19 12.52 5.48 7.27
C ILE A 19 13.03 6.89 6.91
N LYS A 20 13.14 7.79 7.90
CA LYS A 20 13.68 9.14 7.69
C LYS A 20 15.07 9.12 7.05
N ARG A 21 15.96 8.23 7.50
CA ARG A 21 17.30 8.07 6.94
C ARG A 21 17.24 7.61 5.49
N MET A 22 16.41 6.60 5.19
CA MET A 22 16.21 6.09 3.85
C MET A 22 15.68 7.18 2.90
N LEU A 23 14.67 7.94 3.32
CA LEU A 23 14.12 9.06 2.55
C LEU A 23 15.18 10.13 2.25
N LYS A 24 16.02 10.45 3.24
CA LYS A 24 17.12 11.40 3.07
C LYS A 24 18.15 10.90 2.05
N ASN A 25 18.52 9.62 2.12
CA ASN A 25 19.47 9.01 1.17
C ASN A 25 18.92 9.00 -0.26
N LEU A 26 17.62 8.78 -0.41
CA LEU A 26 16.92 8.82 -1.69
C LEU A 26 16.70 10.26 -2.22
N GLY A 27 16.93 11.29 -1.38
CA GLY A 27 16.81 12.70 -1.77
C GLY A 27 15.40 13.29 -1.63
N TYR A 28 14.48 12.62 -0.92
CA TYR A 28 13.16 13.19 -0.60
C TYR A 28 13.24 14.18 0.56
N THR A 29 12.28 15.11 0.60
CA THR A 29 12.14 16.06 1.71
C THR A 29 11.17 15.51 2.76
N LEU A 30 11.52 15.66 4.03
CA LEU A 30 10.62 15.26 5.12
C LEU A 30 9.63 16.41 5.42
N ALA A 31 8.33 16.15 5.32
CA ALA A 31 7.28 17.08 5.74
C ALA A 31 7.08 17.07 7.26
N GLY A 32 7.31 15.91 7.89
CA GLY A 32 7.23 15.72 9.33
C GLY A 32 7.27 14.24 9.72
N VAL A 33 7.23 14.00 11.01
CA VAL A 33 6.99 12.67 11.61
C VAL A 33 5.83 12.82 12.58
N ALA A 34 4.85 11.92 12.51
CA ALA A 34 3.76 11.78 13.46
C ALA A 34 3.82 10.40 14.11
N SER A 35 3.41 10.32 15.37
CA SER A 35 3.43 9.12 16.20
C SER A 35 2.05 8.56 16.52
N SER A 36 0.98 9.28 16.15
CA SER A 36 -0.40 8.84 16.28
C SER A 36 -1.24 9.26 15.07
N GLY A 37 -2.45 8.68 14.93
CA GLY A 37 -3.39 9.03 13.87
C GLY A 37 -3.85 10.48 13.93
N GLU A 38 -4.12 11.00 15.13
CA GLU A 38 -4.52 12.39 15.37
C GLU A 38 -3.39 13.37 15.02
N GLU A 39 -2.16 13.05 15.42
CA GLU A 39 -0.99 13.85 15.06
C GLU A 39 -0.76 13.84 13.55
N ALA A 40 -1.00 12.70 12.89
CA ALA A 40 -0.88 12.58 11.44
C ALA A 40 -1.85 13.49 10.69
N ILE A 41 -3.12 13.55 11.13
CA ILE A 41 -4.13 14.44 10.55
C ILE A 41 -3.72 15.91 10.72
N ASN A 42 -3.31 16.30 11.93
CA ASN A 42 -2.88 17.67 12.21
C ASN A 42 -1.64 18.09 11.40
N LYS A 43 -0.68 17.17 11.21
CA LYS A 43 0.50 17.44 10.37
C LYS A 43 0.18 17.44 8.89
N ALA A 44 -0.73 16.59 8.42
CA ALA A 44 -1.18 16.62 7.04
C ALA A 44 -1.80 18.00 6.71
N GLU A 45 -2.62 18.53 7.61
CA GLU A 45 -3.25 19.85 7.48
C GLU A 45 -2.25 21.01 7.51
N SER A 46 -1.29 20.99 8.43
CA SER A 46 -0.34 22.10 8.60
C SER A 46 0.83 22.07 7.62
N SER A 47 1.26 20.88 7.19
CA SER A 47 2.45 20.72 6.36
C SER A 47 2.15 20.47 4.89
N PHE A 48 0.93 20.06 4.52
CA PHE A 48 0.53 19.68 3.15
C PHE A 48 1.59 18.81 2.44
N PRO A 49 1.84 17.59 2.94
CA PRO A 49 2.77 16.67 2.29
C PRO A 49 2.23 16.21 0.93
N ASP A 50 3.14 15.85 0.03
CA ASP A 50 2.80 15.25 -1.26
C ASP A 50 2.39 13.78 -1.14
N LEU A 51 2.87 13.11 -0.08
CA LEU A 51 2.60 11.70 0.20
C LEU A 51 2.73 11.40 1.70
N VAL A 52 1.90 10.48 2.20
CA VAL A 52 2.01 9.94 3.56
C VAL A 52 2.47 8.48 3.52
N LEU A 53 3.53 8.17 4.27
CA LEU A 53 3.89 6.81 4.65
C LEU A 53 3.23 6.50 5.98
N MET A 54 2.29 5.56 6.00
CA MET A 54 1.41 5.31 7.13
C MET A 54 1.58 3.87 7.65
N ASP A 55 2.04 3.67 8.87
CA ASP A 55 1.85 2.36 9.51
C ASP A 55 0.35 2.08 9.70
N ILE A 56 -0.09 0.87 9.33
CA ILE A 56 -1.44 0.39 9.60
C ILE A 56 -1.70 0.29 11.10
N MET A 57 -0.71 -0.17 11.87
CA MET A 57 -0.84 -0.52 13.28
C MET A 57 -0.26 0.60 14.14
N LEU A 58 -1.01 1.68 14.31
CA LEU A 58 -0.67 2.74 15.26
C LEU A 58 -1.21 2.42 16.65
N LYS A 59 -0.43 2.75 17.69
CA LYS A 59 -0.94 2.80 19.06
C LYS A 59 -1.86 4.00 19.25
N GLY A 60 -2.86 3.86 20.12
CA GLY A 60 -3.81 4.93 20.45
C GLY A 60 -5.26 4.54 20.13
N GLU A 61 -6.13 5.54 20.10
CA GLU A 61 -7.56 5.36 19.80
C GLU A 61 -7.81 5.26 18.30
N MET A 62 -7.09 6.06 17.50
CA MET A 62 -7.18 6.04 16.04
C MET A 62 -6.07 5.20 15.40
N ASN A 63 -6.46 4.19 14.61
CA ASN A 63 -5.51 3.38 13.86
C ASN A 63 -5.08 4.06 12.54
N GLY A 64 -4.05 3.50 11.89
CA GLY A 64 -3.51 4.07 10.65
C GLY A 64 -4.49 4.04 9.46
N ILE A 65 -5.43 3.09 9.43
CA ILE A 65 -6.45 2.99 8.38
C ILE A 65 -7.46 4.13 8.50
N GLU A 66 -7.90 4.43 9.71
CA GLU A 66 -8.80 5.55 10.03
C GLU A 66 -8.14 6.88 9.71
N ALA A 67 -6.92 7.10 10.18
CA ALA A 67 -6.16 8.31 9.91
C ALA A 67 -5.92 8.51 8.40
N ALA A 68 -5.55 7.44 7.68
CA ALA A 68 -5.35 7.50 6.23
C ALA A 68 -6.64 7.84 5.47
N LYS A 69 -7.79 7.31 5.90
CA LYS A 69 -9.09 7.63 5.32
C LYS A 69 -9.40 9.12 5.50
N GLU A 70 -9.23 9.66 6.71
CA GLU A 70 -9.46 11.08 7.00
C GLU A 70 -8.52 11.99 6.20
N ILE A 71 -7.23 11.68 6.18
CA ILE A 71 -6.23 12.45 5.41
C ILE A 71 -6.58 12.49 3.93
N LYS A 72 -6.97 11.34 3.37
CA LYS A 72 -7.33 11.26 1.95
C LYS A 72 -8.61 12.01 1.64
N VAL A 73 -9.65 11.89 2.46
CA VAL A 73 -10.94 12.57 2.25
C VAL A 73 -10.80 14.08 2.41
N ARG A 74 -10.09 14.54 3.45
CA ARG A 74 -9.96 15.96 3.77
C ARG A 74 -8.99 16.70 2.86
N PHE A 75 -7.89 16.06 2.49
CA PHE A 75 -6.76 16.76 1.83
C PHE A 75 -6.40 16.18 0.46
N GLY A 76 -6.98 15.04 0.06
CA GLY A 76 -6.67 14.40 -1.22
C GLY A 76 -5.22 13.90 -1.31
N ILE A 77 -4.53 13.73 -0.18
CA ILE A 77 -3.12 13.33 -0.13
C ILE A 77 -3.02 11.80 -0.32
N PRO A 78 -2.17 11.30 -1.22
CA PRO A 78 -1.98 9.88 -1.43
C PRO A 78 -1.29 9.24 -0.22
N VAL A 79 -1.75 8.04 0.14
CA VAL A 79 -1.22 7.27 1.27
C VAL A 79 -0.62 5.96 0.76
N VAL A 80 0.59 5.65 1.24
CA VAL A 80 1.25 4.35 1.08
C VAL A 80 1.34 3.72 2.46
N TYR A 81 0.75 2.52 2.61
CA TYR A 81 0.78 1.84 3.89
C TYR A 81 2.08 1.06 4.11
N LEU A 82 2.55 1.06 5.35
CA LEU A 82 3.57 0.17 5.86
C LEU A 82 2.86 -0.90 6.69
N THR A 83 3.11 -2.19 6.42
CA THR A 83 2.40 -3.27 7.11
C THR A 83 3.35 -4.38 7.55
N ALA A 84 3.28 -4.76 8.82
CA ALA A 84 3.79 -6.04 9.30
C ALA A 84 2.66 -7.10 9.44
N CYS A 85 1.42 -6.72 9.14
CA CYS A 85 0.23 -7.52 9.41
C CYS A 85 -0.06 -8.51 8.27
N SER A 86 -0.16 -9.79 8.61
CA SER A 86 -0.59 -10.87 7.70
C SER A 86 -2.10 -11.15 7.75
N GLU A 87 -2.85 -10.45 8.61
CA GLU A 87 -4.29 -10.68 8.75
C GLU A 87 -5.06 -10.10 7.56
N SER A 88 -5.72 -10.99 6.82
CA SER A 88 -6.48 -10.65 5.62
C SER A 88 -7.54 -9.56 5.87
N LYS A 89 -8.22 -9.58 7.01
CA LYS A 89 -9.27 -8.61 7.37
C LYS A 89 -8.74 -7.18 7.54
N ILE A 90 -7.50 -7.02 8.01
CA ILE A 90 -6.88 -5.70 8.20
C ILE A 90 -6.41 -5.16 6.85
N VAL A 91 -5.78 -6.02 6.05
CA VAL A 91 -5.35 -5.69 4.69
C VAL A 91 -6.55 -5.33 3.80
N GLU A 92 -7.65 -6.06 3.90
CA GLU A 92 -8.89 -5.77 3.16
C GLU A 92 -9.49 -4.41 3.55
N ARG A 93 -9.50 -4.08 4.85
CA ARG A 93 -9.95 -2.76 5.33
C ARG A 93 -9.06 -1.63 4.81
N ALA A 94 -7.74 -1.82 4.85
CA ALA A 94 -6.80 -0.88 4.26
C ALA A 94 -7.05 -0.72 2.75
N TRP A 95 -7.36 -1.79 2.03
CA TRP A 95 -7.64 -1.74 0.58
C TRP A 95 -8.86 -0.91 0.24
N LYS A 96 -9.89 -0.96 1.09
CA LYS A 96 -11.12 -0.18 0.92
C LYS A 96 -10.90 1.33 1.06
N THR A 97 -9.78 1.81 1.62
CA THR A 97 -9.44 3.24 1.60
C THR A 97 -8.90 3.71 0.23
N GLY A 98 -8.64 2.76 -0.69
CA GLY A 98 -8.08 3.00 -2.01
C GLY A 98 -6.67 3.60 -1.96
N PRO A 99 -5.72 3.03 -1.20
CA PRO A 99 -4.40 3.61 -1.07
C PRO A 99 -3.63 3.61 -2.38
N SER A 100 -2.57 4.40 -2.39
CA SER A 100 -1.68 4.56 -3.55
C SER A 100 -0.60 3.48 -3.58
N GLY A 101 -0.39 2.73 -2.50
CA GLY A 101 0.54 1.61 -2.44
C GLY A 101 0.62 0.95 -1.06
N TYR A 102 1.40 -0.13 -0.99
CA TYR A 102 1.70 -0.88 0.22
C TYR A 102 3.14 -1.36 0.23
N ILE A 103 3.75 -1.39 1.41
CA ILE A 103 5.07 -1.93 1.64
C ILE A 103 4.99 -2.88 2.84
N VAL A 104 5.45 -4.11 2.65
CA VAL A 104 5.51 -5.10 3.73
C VAL A 104 6.82 -4.92 4.51
N LYS A 105 6.75 -4.88 5.84
CA LYS A 105 7.91 -4.86 6.73
C LYS A 105 8.47 -6.30 6.89
N PRO A 106 9.80 -6.49 6.92
CA PRO A 106 10.85 -5.50 6.69
C PRO A 106 11.03 -5.16 5.20
N PHE A 107 11.46 -3.93 4.91
CA PHE A 107 11.68 -3.42 3.54
C PHE A 107 13.01 -2.68 3.42
N ASP A 108 13.52 -2.56 2.20
CA ASP A 108 14.75 -1.82 1.90
C ASP A 108 14.51 -0.46 1.20
N GLU A 109 15.59 0.27 0.90
CA GLU A 109 15.50 1.59 0.23
C GLU A 109 14.89 1.50 -1.17
N LYS A 110 15.09 0.39 -1.87
CA LYS A 110 14.56 0.19 -3.24
C LYS A 110 13.06 -0.06 -3.19
N ASP A 111 12.59 -0.83 -2.22
CA ASP A 111 11.15 -1.08 -2.02
C ASP A 111 10.42 0.22 -1.68
N LEU A 112 11.00 1.02 -0.78
CA LEU A 112 10.48 2.33 -0.41
C LEU A 112 10.44 3.28 -1.61
N GLN A 113 11.54 3.40 -2.35
CA GLN A 113 11.63 4.26 -3.53
C GLN A 113 10.59 3.89 -4.61
N LYS A 114 10.51 2.61 -4.99
CA LYS A 114 9.56 2.15 -6.00
C LYS A 114 8.11 2.48 -5.62
N SER A 115 7.77 2.28 -4.35
CA SER A 115 6.41 2.48 -3.86
C SER A 115 6.03 3.96 -3.85
N ILE A 116 6.95 4.83 -3.45
CA ILE A 116 6.78 6.29 -3.52
C ILE A 116 6.64 6.74 -4.98
N ASP A 117 7.51 6.26 -5.88
CA ASP A 117 7.48 6.65 -7.29
C ASP A 117 6.16 6.27 -7.97
N VAL A 118 5.66 5.06 -7.70
CA VAL A 118 4.36 4.60 -8.23
C VAL A 118 3.22 5.46 -7.68
N ALA A 119 3.21 5.72 -6.37
CA ALA A 119 2.16 6.52 -5.73
C ALA A 119 2.14 7.96 -6.24
N MET A 120 3.31 8.60 -6.37
CA MET A 120 3.45 9.97 -6.89
C MET A 120 3.05 10.08 -8.36
N ARG A 121 3.43 9.09 -9.19
CA ARG A 121 3.01 9.05 -10.61
C ARG A 121 1.50 8.92 -10.74
N ARG A 122 0.89 8.03 -9.96
CA ARG A 122 -0.56 7.83 -9.96
C ARG A 122 -1.29 9.11 -9.55
N GLN A 123 -0.82 9.79 -8.51
CA GLN A 123 -1.40 11.07 -8.06
C GLN A 123 -1.33 12.15 -9.15
N ARG A 124 -0.23 12.23 -9.91
CA ARG A 124 -0.11 13.16 -11.05
C ARG A 124 -1.08 12.81 -12.18
N MET A 125 -1.28 11.52 -12.48
CA MET A 125 -2.25 11.08 -13.50
C MET A 125 -3.69 11.39 -13.09
N GLU A 126 -4.06 11.11 -11.83
CA GLU A 126 -5.40 11.39 -11.30
C GLU A 126 -5.72 12.89 -11.29
N LYS A 127 -4.72 13.76 -11.08
CA LYS A 127 -4.88 15.23 -11.16
C LYS A 127 -4.93 15.77 -12.60
N ASN A 128 -4.31 15.08 -13.56
CA ASN A 128 -4.18 15.55 -14.95
C ASN A 128 -5.26 15.02 -15.91
N GLU A 129 -6.15 14.13 -15.47
CA GLU A 129 -7.31 13.69 -16.26
C GLU A 129 -8.60 14.40 -15.80
N PRO A 130 -8.99 15.55 -16.40
CA PRO A 130 -10.29 16.16 -16.15
C PRO A 130 -11.38 15.32 -16.84
N GLY A 131 -11.94 14.30 -16.17
CA GLY A 131 -13.09 13.57 -16.72
C GLY A 131 -13.47 12.20 -16.16
N ARG A 132 -12.79 11.64 -15.15
CA ARG A 132 -13.05 10.26 -14.66
C ARG A 132 -13.88 10.13 -13.37
N SER A 133 -14.63 11.15 -12.95
CA SER A 133 -15.43 11.08 -11.70
C SER A 133 -16.60 10.08 -11.71
N SER A 134 -16.74 9.21 -12.72
CA SER A 134 -17.91 8.31 -12.84
C SER A 134 -17.62 6.85 -13.19
N LEU A 135 -16.38 6.40 -13.35
CA LEU A 135 -16.08 5.00 -13.75
C LEU A 135 -14.86 4.43 -13.01
N ASN A 136 -15.03 3.92 -11.78
CA ASN A 136 -14.01 3.10 -11.11
C ASN A 136 -14.66 1.98 -10.26
N ALA A 137 -15.49 1.15 -10.90
CA ALA A 137 -15.92 -0.12 -10.33
C ALA A 137 -15.01 -1.31 -10.72
N GLU A 138 -14.30 -1.26 -11.84
CA GLU A 138 -13.63 -2.47 -12.37
C GLU A 138 -12.20 -2.16 -12.83
N ASN A 139 -11.23 -2.31 -11.92
CA ASN A 139 -9.81 -2.36 -12.28
C ASN A 139 -9.30 -3.79 -12.02
N PRO A 140 -8.74 -4.52 -13.02
CA PRO A 140 -8.42 -5.96 -12.90
C PRO A 140 -7.36 -6.34 -11.85
N LEU A 141 -6.66 -5.37 -11.24
CA LEU A 141 -5.72 -5.61 -10.13
C LEU A 141 -6.44 -5.76 -8.77
N ARG A 142 -7.78 -5.70 -8.72
CA ARG A 142 -8.60 -5.75 -7.48
C ARG A 142 -8.79 -7.12 -6.85
N ASN A 143 -8.32 -8.22 -7.42
CA ASN A 143 -8.60 -9.55 -6.88
C ASN A 143 -7.34 -10.31 -6.44
N PRO A 144 -7.02 -10.37 -5.13
CA PRO A 144 -5.91 -11.18 -4.62
C PRO A 144 -6.17 -12.69 -4.72
N GLU A 145 -7.40 -13.14 -5.03
CA GLU A 145 -7.71 -14.57 -5.18
C GLU A 145 -7.00 -15.25 -6.36
N HIS A 146 -6.43 -14.49 -7.31
CA HIS A 146 -5.64 -15.04 -8.42
C HIS A 146 -4.12 -15.09 -8.18
N ALA A 147 -3.60 -14.49 -7.09
CA ALA A 147 -2.16 -14.51 -6.82
C ALA A 147 -1.66 -15.82 -6.16
N LEU A 148 -2.56 -16.62 -5.57
CA LEU A 148 -2.21 -17.87 -4.88
C LEU A 148 -2.75 -19.15 -5.53
N LYS A 149 -3.47 -19.09 -6.66
CA LYS A 149 -3.85 -20.28 -7.44
C LYS A 149 -3.06 -20.40 -8.74
N LYS A 150 -1.77 -20.70 -8.63
CA LYS A 150 -0.98 -21.30 -9.72
C LYS A 150 -0.17 -22.49 -9.22
N SER A 151 -0.84 -23.48 -8.63
CA SER A 151 -0.23 -24.80 -8.42
C SER A 151 -1.26 -25.93 -8.29
N GLU A 152 -2.34 -25.93 -9.07
CA GLU A 152 -3.15 -27.15 -9.24
C GLU A 152 -3.54 -27.26 -10.72
N LYS A 153 -2.66 -27.88 -11.51
CA LYS A 153 -3.03 -28.43 -12.82
C LYS A 153 -3.61 -29.82 -12.57
N THR A 154 -4.92 -29.97 -12.64
CA THR A 154 -5.54 -31.25 -13.02
C THR A 154 -5.71 -31.26 -14.53
N PRO A 155 -5.49 -32.42 -15.18
CA PRO A 155 -6.22 -32.74 -16.39
C PRO A 155 -6.95 -34.08 -16.24
N GLU A 156 -8.28 -34.04 -16.12
CA GLU A 156 -9.16 -35.00 -16.81
C GLU A 156 -9.21 -34.56 -18.29
N LYS A 157 -9.28 -35.37 -19.35
CA LYS A 157 -9.77 -36.74 -19.59
C LYS A 157 -9.34 -37.14 -21.03
N LEU A 158 -9.77 -38.34 -21.46
CA LEU A 158 -9.64 -39.03 -22.76
C LEU A 158 -8.42 -39.97 -22.85
N SER A 159 -8.51 -41.23 -23.30
CA SER A 159 -9.59 -42.05 -23.85
C SER A 159 -9.06 -43.49 -24.01
N GLU A 160 -9.97 -44.47 -23.88
CA GLU A 160 -10.00 -45.75 -24.61
C GLU A 160 -8.88 -46.81 -24.45
N SER A 161 -9.33 -47.97 -23.95
CA SER A 161 -9.04 -49.34 -24.41
C SER A 161 -7.63 -49.71 -24.90
N VAL A 162 -6.90 -50.50 -24.09
CA VAL A 162 -6.18 -51.71 -24.58
C VAL A 162 -6.19 -52.78 -23.48
N LYS A 163 -6.66 -53.99 -23.84
CA LYS A 163 -6.61 -55.25 -23.08
C LYS A 163 -5.18 -55.83 -23.07
N CYS A 164 -4.74 -56.45 -21.96
CA CYS A 164 -3.85 -57.63 -21.86
C CYS A 164 -3.45 -57.85 -20.38
N THR A 165 -3.84 -58.96 -19.69
CA THR A 165 -3.02 -60.19 -19.43
C THR A 165 -1.71 -59.87 -18.67
N GLU A 166 -1.32 -60.44 -17.51
CA GLU A 166 -1.44 -61.78 -16.93
C GLU A 166 -1.18 -61.78 -15.40
N ARG A 167 -1.70 -62.83 -14.72
CA ARG A 167 -1.13 -63.62 -13.60
C ARG A 167 -0.02 -63.01 -12.73
N LEU A 168 -0.25 -62.96 -11.42
CA LEU A 168 0.11 -64.00 -10.43
C LEU A 168 -0.59 -63.72 -9.10
#